data_AF-A0AAV8SCQ8-F1
#
_entry.id   AF-A0AAV8SCQ8-F1
#
_cell.length_a   1.000
_cell.length_b   1.000
_cell.length_c   1.000
_cell.angle_alpha   90.00
_cell.angle_beta   90.00
_cell.angle_gamma   90.00
#
_symmetry.space_group_name_H-M   'P 1'
#
loop_
_entity.id
_entity.type
_entity.pdbx_description
1 polymer ?
#
loop_
_entity_poly.entity_id
_entity_poly.type
_entity_poly.pdbx_seq_one_letter_code
_entity_poly.pdbx_strand_id
1 'polypeptide(L)'
;MGTGKTSLVLRFVKGQFFDFQESTIGAAFFTQVLSLNEATIKFDIWDTAGQERYHSLAPMYYRGAAAAVVVYDITSPESFERAKKWVLELQRQGNPNLITFLVANKADLEEKRKVGNEEGEQYARETGLAFLETSAKTAQNVNELFYEIGNVLVIDERMEFVFQFPAVSYIPYLMPLSSSVRFKFQTG
;
A
#
# COMPACT_ATOMS: atom_id res chain seq x y z
N MET A 1 -12.22 0.48 -11.86
CA MET A 1 -11.84 1.85 -12.30
C MET A 1 -12.24 2.88 -11.25
N GLY A 2 -11.37 3.85 -10.98
CA GLY A 2 -11.70 5.00 -10.11
C GLY A 2 -11.57 4.79 -8.60
N THR A 3 -10.80 3.81 -8.14
CA THR A 3 -10.60 3.53 -6.69
C THR A 3 -9.76 4.59 -5.96
N GLY A 4 -9.07 5.48 -6.69
CA GLY A 4 -8.33 6.60 -6.12
C GLY A 4 -6.87 6.31 -5.72
N LYS A 5 -6.24 5.27 -6.28
CA LYS A 5 -4.80 4.96 -6.09
C LYS A 5 -3.90 6.16 -6.35
N THR A 6 -3.99 6.74 -7.55
CA THR A 6 -3.23 7.92 -7.95
C THR A 6 -3.49 9.09 -7.01
N SER A 7 -4.74 9.29 -6.59
CA SER A 7 -5.11 10.34 -5.64
C SER A 7 -4.48 10.13 -4.26
N LEU A 8 -4.41 8.89 -3.77
CA LEU A 8 -3.71 8.57 -2.51
C LEU A 8 -2.21 8.86 -2.61
N VAL A 9 -1.57 8.42 -3.71
CA VAL A 9 -0.14 8.66 -3.94
C VAL A 9 0.15 10.15 -4.09
N LEU A 10 -0.63 10.89 -4.88
CA LEU A 10 -0.48 12.34 -5.01
C LEU A 10 -0.74 13.07 -3.69
N ARG A 11 -1.70 12.60 -2.90
CA ARG A 11 -1.98 13.19 -1.59
C ARG A 11 -0.80 13.01 -0.64
N PHE A 12 -0.19 11.82 -0.61
CA PHE A 12 0.98 11.56 0.21
C PHE A 12 2.25 12.29 -0.28
N VAL A 13 2.54 12.21 -1.57
CA VAL A 13 3.79 12.72 -2.16
C VAL A 13 3.77 14.25 -2.27
N LYS A 14 2.62 14.83 -2.66
CA LYS A 14 2.51 16.26 -3.00
C LYS A 14 1.56 17.03 -2.11
N GLY A 15 0.84 16.38 -1.20
CA GLY A 15 -0.22 17.04 -0.44
C GLY A 15 -1.41 17.46 -1.31
N GLN A 16 -1.56 16.93 -2.53
CA GLN A 16 -2.53 17.40 -3.54
C GLN A 16 -3.65 16.40 -3.78
N PHE A 17 -4.82 16.92 -4.15
CA PHE A 17 -5.96 16.15 -4.63
C PHE A 17 -6.65 16.90 -5.76
N PHE A 18 -7.11 16.15 -6.75
CA PHE A 18 -7.84 16.66 -7.89
C PHE A 18 -9.16 15.89 -7.98
N ASP A 19 -10.30 16.60 -8.01
CA ASP A 19 -11.61 15.97 -8.15
C ASP A 19 -11.72 15.17 -9.46
N PHE A 20 -11.04 15.64 -10.51
CA PHE A 20 -10.97 14.99 -11.80
C PHE A 20 -9.55 14.49 -12.05
N GLN A 21 -9.31 13.22 -11.71
CA GLN A 21 -8.06 12.53 -11.96
C GLN A 21 -8.20 11.64 -13.20
N GLU A 22 -7.33 11.85 -14.19
CA GLU A 22 -7.26 10.95 -15.36
C GLU A 22 -6.82 9.54 -14.96
N SER A 23 -7.27 8.55 -15.72
CA SER A 23 -6.84 7.17 -15.49
C SER A 23 -5.36 7.02 -15.79
N THR A 24 -4.61 6.41 -14.88
CA THR A 24 -3.21 6.02 -15.13
C THR A 24 -3.13 5.11 -16.35
N ILE A 25 -2.22 5.43 -17.27
CA ILE A 25 -1.89 4.61 -18.44
C ILE A 25 -0.62 3.82 -18.11
N GLY A 26 -0.72 2.49 -18.07
CA GLY A 26 0.41 1.64 -17.68
C GLY A 26 0.78 1.80 -16.21
N ALA A 27 1.83 2.57 -15.91
CA ALA A 27 2.24 2.90 -14.54
C ALA A 27 2.93 4.27 -14.46
N ALA A 28 2.81 4.91 -13.31
CA ALA A 28 3.53 6.11 -12.92
C ALA A 28 4.46 5.81 -11.73
N PHE A 29 5.59 6.51 -11.68
CA PHE A 29 6.60 6.35 -10.62
C PHE A 29 6.71 7.63 -9.79
N PHE A 30 6.70 7.47 -8.48
CA PHE A 30 6.85 8.55 -7.50
C PHE A 30 7.88 8.19 -6.46
N THR A 31 8.50 9.20 -5.86
CA THR A 31 9.40 9.03 -4.72
C THR A 31 8.98 9.96 -3.60
N GLN A 32 8.98 9.46 -2.36
CA GLN A 32 8.80 10.27 -1.17
C GLN A 32 9.72 9.79 -0.05
N VAL A 33 10.32 10.73 0.69
CA VAL A 33 11.13 10.40 1.86
C VAL A 33 10.29 10.65 3.11
N LEU A 34 10.17 9.65 3.96
CA LEU A 34 9.46 9.72 5.23
C LEU A 34 10.45 9.50 6.37
N SER A 35 10.47 10.42 7.34
CA SER A 35 11.21 10.24 8.58
C SER A 35 10.30 9.55 9.60
N LEU A 36 10.68 8.35 10.00
CA LEU A 36 10.13 7.62 11.15
C LEU A 36 10.99 7.94 12.39
N ASN A 37 10.54 7.53 13.57
CA ASN A 37 11.20 7.89 14.84
C ASN A 37 12.69 7.49 14.89
N GLU A 38 13.03 6.32 14.34
CA GLU A 38 14.38 5.75 14.40
C GLU A 38 14.99 5.45 13.02
N ALA A 39 14.31 5.81 11.93
CA ALA A 39 14.73 5.47 10.57
C ALA A 39 14.19 6.49 9.57
N THR A 40 14.92 6.70 8.48
CA THR A 40 14.41 7.46 7.33
C THR A 40 14.23 6.51 6.17
N ILE A 41 13.01 6.42 5.67
CA ILE A 41 12.67 5.55 4.54
C ILE A 41 12.47 6.38 3.30
N LYS A 42 13.10 5.96 2.21
CA LYS A 42 12.76 6.44 0.87
C LYS A 42 11.78 5.48 0.23
N PHE A 43 10.55 5.93 0.01
CA PHE A 43 9.50 5.22 -0.70
C PHE A 43 9.72 5.40 -2.19
N ASP A 44 9.94 4.30 -2.91
CA ASP A 44 9.86 4.24 -4.36
C ASP A 44 8.50 3.61 -4.73
N ILE A 45 7.56 4.44 -5.19
CA ILE A 45 6.14 4.11 -5.34
C ILE A 45 5.80 3.92 -6.81
N TRP A 46 5.25 2.75 -7.14
CA TRP A 46 4.64 2.49 -8.45
C TRP A 46 3.12 2.57 -8.33
N ASP A 47 2.52 3.58 -8.98
CA ASP A 47 1.08 3.69 -9.20
C ASP A 47 0.73 3.01 -10.53
N THR A 48 0.01 1.89 -10.49
CA THR A 48 -0.33 1.15 -11.71
C THR A 48 -1.77 1.41 -12.16
N ALA A 49 -1.98 1.35 -13.47
CA ALA A 49 -3.31 1.29 -14.04
C ALA A 49 -4.07 0.08 -13.46
N GLY A 50 -5.31 0.32 -13.04
CA GLY A 50 -6.20 -0.74 -12.55
C GLY A 50 -6.99 -1.46 -13.64
N GLN A 51 -6.85 -1.04 -14.90
CA GLN A 51 -7.65 -1.56 -16.00
C GLN A 51 -7.17 -2.96 -16.39
N GLU A 52 -8.11 -3.85 -16.66
CA GLU A 52 -7.90 -5.24 -17.06
C GLU A 52 -6.97 -5.39 -18.28
N ARG A 53 -7.00 -4.43 -19.21
CA ARG A 53 -6.11 -4.42 -20.38
C ARG A 53 -4.61 -4.36 -20.05
N TYR A 54 -4.25 -3.94 -18.83
CA TYR A 54 -2.86 -3.88 -18.35
C TYR A 54 -2.52 -5.01 -17.37
N HIS A 55 -3.44 -5.94 -17.12
CA HIS A 55 -3.26 -7.02 -16.15
C HIS A 55 -2.04 -7.91 -16.46
N SER A 56 -1.72 -8.14 -17.74
CA SER A 56 -0.52 -8.90 -18.14
C SER A 56 0.80 -8.25 -17.72
N LEU A 57 0.80 -6.95 -17.43
CA LEU A 57 1.97 -6.23 -16.92
C LEU A 57 2.11 -6.36 -15.40
N ALA A 58 1.09 -6.82 -14.69
CA ALA A 58 1.08 -6.83 -13.24
C ALA A 58 2.26 -7.54 -12.58
N PRO A 59 2.72 -8.72 -13.06
CA PRO A 59 3.90 -9.39 -12.51
C PRO A 59 5.19 -8.58 -12.59
N MET A 60 5.32 -7.72 -13.61
CA MET A 60 6.49 -6.85 -13.75
C MET A 60 6.54 -5.81 -12.63
N TYR A 61 5.37 -5.35 -12.18
CA TYR A 61 5.28 -4.34 -11.15
C TYR A 61 5.54 -4.97 -9.80
N TYR A 62 4.81 -5.98 -9.30
CA TYR A 62 5.03 -6.46 -7.92
C TYR A 62 6.34 -7.23 -7.67
N ARG A 63 7.08 -7.66 -8.71
CA ARG A 63 8.38 -8.35 -8.52
C ARG A 63 9.37 -7.50 -7.72
N GLY A 64 9.85 -8.03 -6.59
CA GLY A 64 10.79 -7.34 -5.70
C GLY A 64 10.21 -6.10 -5.02
N ALA A 65 8.88 -6.00 -4.87
CA ALA A 65 8.30 -5.04 -3.92
C ALA A 65 8.47 -5.56 -2.50
N ALA A 66 8.63 -4.64 -1.55
CA ALA A 66 8.60 -4.96 -0.12
C ALA A 66 7.17 -4.86 0.43
N ALA A 67 6.36 -3.96 -0.13
CA ALA A 67 4.94 -3.86 0.20
C ALA A 67 4.03 -3.64 -1.02
N ALA A 68 2.79 -4.12 -0.89
CA ALA A 68 1.70 -3.89 -1.82
C ALA A 68 0.50 -3.22 -1.13
N VAL A 69 -0.14 -2.28 -1.82
CA VAL A 69 -1.36 -1.62 -1.33
C VAL A 69 -2.53 -1.88 -2.29
N VAL A 70 -3.52 -2.61 -1.79
CA VAL A 70 -4.74 -2.98 -2.51
C VAL A 70 -5.90 -2.10 -2.04
N VAL A 71 -6.11 -1.00 -2.76
CA VAL A 71 -7.21 -0.03 -2.65
C VAL A 71 -8.53 -0.44 -3.35
N TYR A 72 -9.64 -0.34 -2.63
CA TYR A 72 -11.00 -0.35 -3.19
C TYR A 72 -11.77 0.93 -2.82
N ASP A 73 -12.90 1.17 -3.46
CA ASP A 73 -13.81 2.29 -3.20
C ASP A 73 -14.99 1.79 -2.37
N ILE A 74 -15.22 2.39 -1.19
CA ILE A 74 -16.30 1.98 -0.28
C ILE A 74 -17.70 2.11 -0.89
N THR A 75 -17.86 2.90 -1.94
CA THR A 75 -19.13 3.12 -2.65
C THR A 75 -19.34 2.11 -3.78
N SER A 76 -18.38 1.24 -4.05
CA SER A 76 -18.38 0.29 -5.18
C SER A 76 -18.04 -1.14 -4.73
N PRO A 77 -19.05 -2.00 -4.50
CA PRO A 77 -18.85 -3.42 -4.16
C PRO A 77 -18.06 -4.16 -5.25
N GLU A 78 -18.26 -3.80 -6.51
CA GLU A 78 -17.49 -4.35 -7.62
C GLU A 78 -15.98 -4.09 -7.49
N SER A 79 -15.60 -2.93 -6.96
CA SER A 79 -14.19 -2.60 -6.72
C SER A 79 -13.59 -3.44 -5.59
N PHE A 80 -14.39 -3.78 -4.58
CA PHE A 80 -14.00 -4.66 -3.49
C PHE A 80 -13.79 -6.10 -3.98
N GLU A 81 -14.71 -6.63 -4.77
CA GLU A 81 -14.55 -7.96 -5.40
C GLU A 81 -13.32 -8.05 -6.30
N ARG A 82 -12.96 -6.96 -6.99
CA ARG A 82 -11.70 -6.89 -7.75
C ARG A 82 -10.48 -6.85 -6.82
N ALA A 83 -10.54 -6.11 -5.71
CA ALA A 83 -9.47 -6.08 -4.72
C ALA A 83 -9.19 -7.49 -4.16
N LYS A 84 -10.23 -8.29 -3.87
CA LYS A 84 -10.08 -9.68 -3.43
C LYS A 84 -9.32 -10.54 -4.46
N LYS A 85 -9.62 -10.37 -5.75
CA LYS A 85 -8.90 -11.08 -6.83
C LYS A 85 -7.42 -10.69 -6.88
N TRP A 86 -7.10 -9.41 -6.68
CA TRP A 86 -5.72 -8.93 -6.60
C TRP A 86 -4.96 -9.49 -5.41
N VAL A 87 -5.58 -9.54 -4.24
CA VAL A 87 -5.00 -10.19 -3.05
C VAL A 87 -4.66 -11.64 -3.36
N LEU A 88 -5.58 -12.40 -3.96
CA LEU A 88 -5.34 -13.79 -4.33
C LEU A 88 -4.20 -13.94 -5.34
N GLU A 89 -4.07 -13.03 -6.30
CA GLU A 89 -2.97 -13.03 -7.25
C GLU A 89 -1.63 -12.76 -6.57
N LEU A 90 -1.56 -11.73 -5.72
CA LEU A 90 -0.36 -11.38 -4.97
C LEU A 90 0.08 -12.52 -4.05
N GLN A 91 -0.86 -13.22 -3.42
CA GLN A 91 -0.55 -14.39 -2.59
C GLN A 91 -0.06 -15.59 -3.41
N ARG A 92 -0.52 -15.76 -4.66
CA ARG A 92 -0.14 -16.88 -5.53
C ARG A 92 1.17 -16.67 -6.26
N GLN A 93 1.45 -15.45 -6.70
CA GLN A 93 2.55 -15.11 -7.60
C GLN A 93 3.57 -14.14 -7.00
N GLY A 94 3.21 -13.48 -5.91
CA GLY A 94 4.06 -12.52 -5.22
C GLY A 94 5.10 -13.19 -4.32
N ASN A 95 5.93 -12.35 -3.72
CA ASN A 95 6.89 -12.77 -2.70
C ASN A 95 6.11 -13.18 -1.43
N PRO A 96 6.41 -14.33 -0.79
CA PRO A 96 5.83 -14.69 0.51
C PRO A 96 6.00 -13.62 1.61
N ASN A 97 7.08 -12.83 1.54
CA ASN A 97 7.35 -11.75 2.48
C ASN A 97 6.72 -10.40 2.06
N LEU A 98 5.87 -10.39 1.03
CA LEU A 98 5.24 -9.16 0.56
C LEU A 98 4.18 -8.69 1.56
N ILE A 99 4.50 -7.65 2.31
CA ILE A 99 3.54 -7.02 3.23
C ILE A 99 2.43 -6.39 2.41
N THR A 100 1.19 -6.79 2.66
CA THR A 100 0.05 -6.37 1.85
C THR A 100 -0.99 -5.66 2.72
N PHE A 101 -1.36 -4.44 2.30
CA PHE A 101 -2.39 -3.61 2.93
C PHE A 101 -3.64 -3.58 2.05
N LEU A 102 -4.78 -3.88 2.63
CA LEU A 102 -6.09 -3.62 2.05
C LEU A 102 -6.56 -2.23 2.48
N VAL A 103 -6.93 -1.38 1.53
CA VAL A 103 -7.30 0.01 1.80
C VAL A 103 -8.69 0.32 1.28
N ALA A 104 -9.60 0.68 2.19
CA ALA A 104 -10.92 1.18 1.82
C ALA A 104 -10.82 2.70 1.62
N ASN A 105 -10.88 3.16 0.37
CA ASN A 105 -10.75 4.58 0.06
C ASN A 105 -12.11 5.24 -0.16
N LYS A 106 -12.10 6.58 -0.11
CA LYS A 106 -13.27 7.47 -0.20
C LYS A 106 -14.18 7.41 1.02
N ALA A 107 -13.60 7.24 2.21
CA ALA A 107 -14.31 7.31 3.48
C ALA A 107 -15.09 8.63 3.68
N ASP A 108 -14.74 9.69 2.95
CA ASP A 108 -15.50 10.94 2.90
C ASP A 108 -16.91 10.81 2.28
N LEU A 109 -17.20 9.69 1.62
CA LEU A 109 -18.50 9.39 0.99
C LEU A 109 -19.33 8.40 1.81
N GLU A 110 -19.33 8.53 3.13
CA GLU A 110 -20.04 7.64 4.07
C GLU A 110 -21.52 7.43 3.70
N GLU A 111 -22.23 8.50 3.35
CA GLU A 111 -23.64 8.45 2.93
C GLU A 111 -23.90 7.61 1.66
N LYS A 112 -22.84 7.29 0.90
CA LYS A 112 -22.89 6.46 -0.31
C LYS A 112 -22.21 5.11 -0.11
N ARG A 113 -21.83 4.76 1.12
CA ARG A 113 -21.16 3.50 1.44
C ARG A 113 -22.02 2.31 0.99
N LYS A 114 -21.38 1.36 0.34
CA LYS A 114 -21.98 0.08 -0.07
C LYS A 114 -21.18 -1.13 0.39
N VAL A 115 -19.96 -0.92 0.89
CA VAL A 115 -19.11 -1.94 1.51
C VAL A 115 -18.86 -1.51 2.96
N GLY A 116 -19.30 -2.34 3.90
CA GLY A 116 -19.15 -2.06 5.33
C GLY A 116 -17.67 -2.02 5.73
N ASN A 117 -17.33 -1.21 6.72
CA ASN A 117 -15.97 -1.23 7.29
C ASN A 117 -15.65 -2.64 7.85
N GLU A 118 -16.57 -3.22 8.63
CA GLU A 118 -16.43 -4.56 9.22
C GLU A 118 -16.18 -5.66 8.16
N GLU A 119 -16.79 -5.52 6.97
CA GLU A 119 -16.62 -6.45 5.85
C GLU A 119 -15.18 -6.43 5.31
N GLY A 120 -14.62 -5.23 5.14
CA GLY A 120 -13.22 -5.04 4.74
C GLY A 120 -12.23 -5.54 5.78
N GLU A 121 -12.48 -5.21 7.05
CA GLU A 121 -11.66 -5.68 8.17
C GLU A 121 -11.69 -7.19 8.32
N GLN A 122 -12.87 -7.81 8.25
CA GLN A 122 -13.03 -9.25 8.35
C GLN A 122 -12.25 -9.94 7.23
N TYR A 123 -12.41 -9.49 5.99
CA TYR A 123 -11.68 -10.05 4.86
C TYR A 123 -10.17 -9.91 5.02
N ALA A 124 -9.69 -8.74 5.50
CA ALA A 124 -8.26 -8.55 5.77
C ALA A 124 -7.74 -9.51 6.85
N ARG A 125 -8.48 -9.69 7.95
CA ARG A 125 -8.11 -10.65 9.01
C ARG A 125 -8.05 -12.09 8.49
N GLU A 126 -9.05 -12.51 7.71
CA GLU A 126 -9.12 -13.86 7.13
C GLU A 126 -7.99 -14.14 6.14
N THR A 127 -7.47 -13.11 5.48
CA THR A 127 -6.40 -13.21 4.47
C THR A 127 -5.02 -12.80 4.98
N GLY A 128 -4.89 -12.43 6.26
CA GLY A 128 -3.62 -12.03 6.87
C GLY A 128 -3.08 -10.69 6.39
N LEU A 129 -3.96 -9.76 6.02
CA LEU A 129 -3.61 -8.42 5.54
C LEU A 129 -3.78 -7.37 6.65
N ALA A 130 -3.01 -6.28 6.54
CA ALA A 130 -3.33 -5.06 7.26
C ALA A 130 -4.51 -4.34 6.58
N PHE A 131 -5.31 -3.61 7.35
CA PHE A 131 -6.48 -2.89 6.84
C PHE A 131 -6.48 -1.43 7.30
N LEU A 132 -6.88 -0.51 6.42
CA LEU A 132 -7.08 0.89 6.77
C LEU A 132 -8.20 1.53 5.92
N GLU A 133 -9.05 2.33 6.54
CA GLU A 133 -9.92 3.25 5.80
C GLU A 133 -9.21 4.57 5.55
N THR A 134 -9.36 5.13 4.35
CA THR A 134 -8.70 6.35 3.92
C THR A 134 -9.63 7.25 3.13
N SER A 135 -9.28 8.53 3.07
CA SER A 135 -9.80 9.44 2.05
C SER A 135 -8.66 10.26 1.49
N ALA A 136 -8.35 10.04 0.20
CA ALA A 136 -7.46 10.92 -0.53
C ALA A 136 -7.98 12.38 -0.57
N LYS A 137 -9.30 12.57 -0.52
CA LYS A 137 -9.94 13.89 -0.60
C LYS A 137 -9.70 14.69 0.66
N THR A 138 -9.99 14.12 1.83
CA THR A 138 -9.83 14.80 3.14
C THR A 138 -8.45 14.60 3.77
N ALA A 139 -7.60 13.78 3.13
CA ALA A 139 -6.32 13.30 3.67
C ALA A 139 -6.43 12.38 4.90
N GLN A 140 -7.64 11.95 5.26
CA GLN A 140 -7.87 11.00 6.35
C GLN A 140 -7.03 9.73 6.13
N ASN A 141 -6.22 9.40 7.13
CA ASN A 141 -5.36 8.20 7.22
C ASN A 141 -4.40 8.01 6.04
N VAL A 142 -4.19 9.01 5.18
CA VAL A 142 -3.26 8.88 4.06
C VAL A 142 -1.83 8.79 4.58
N ASN A 143 -1.40 9.72 5.45
CA ASN A 143 -0.07 9.67 6.04
C ASN A 143 0.11 8.44 6.94
N GLU A 144 -0.94 8.10 7.69
CA GLU A 144 -0.97 6.92 8.57
C GLU A 144 -0.68 5.64 7.79
N LEU A 145 -1.34 5.45 6.64
CA LEU A 145 -1.10 4.30 5.77
C LEU A 145 0.39 4.14 5.43
N PHE A 146 1.04 5.21 4.97
CA PHE A 146 2.45 5.12 4.59
C PHE A 146 3.39 5.04 5.80
N TYR A 147 3.02 5.64 6.94
CA TYR A 147 3.75 5.51 8.19
C TYR A 147 3.73 4.08 8.73
N GLU A 148 2.55 3.46 8.78
CA GLU A 148 2.37 2.07 9.22
C GLU A 148 3.16 1.10 8.35
N ILE A 149 3.06 1.23 7.03
CA ILE A 149 3.84 0.34 6.16
C ILE A 149 5.35 0.57 6.37
N GLY A 150 5.79 1.82 6.56
CA GLY A 150 7.18 2.12 6.87
C GLY A 150 7.67 1.46 8.17
N ASN A 151 6.87 1.51 9.24
CA ASN A 151 7.17 0.87 10.51
C ASN A 151 7.30 -0.65 10.36
N VAL A 152 6.35 -1.30 9.68
CA VAL A 152 6.40 -2.75 9.49
C VAL A 152 7.67 -3.14 8.72
N LEU A 153 8.05 -2.38 7.69
CA LEU A 153 9.24 -2.68 6.89
C LEU A 153 10.56 -2.50 7.65
N VAL A 154 10.64 -1.48 8.52
CA VAL A 154 11.82 -1.32 9.40
C VAL A 154 11.92 -2.44 10.42
N ILE A 155 10.79 -2.90 10.96
CA ILE A 155 10.76 -4.02 11.90
C ILE A 155 11.19 -5.31 11.19
N ASP A 156 10.69 -5.56 9.98
CA ASP A 156 11.02 -6.75 9.20
C ASP A 156 12.51 -6.80 8.84
N GLU A 157 13.10 -5.71 8.34
CA GLU A 157 14.55 -5.62 8.07
C GLU A 157 15.38 -5.84 9.35
N ARG A 158 14.94 -5.31 10.49
CA ARG A 158 15.62 -5.54 11.78
C ARG A 158 15.52 -6.99 12.22
N MET A 159 14.36 -7.63 12.05
CA MET A 159 14.15 -9.04 12.39
C MET A 159 15.02 -9.94 11.52
N GLU A 160 15.07 -9.73 10.20
CA GLU A 160 15.99 -10.44 9.31
C GLU A 160 17.45 -10.30 9.79
N PHE A 161 17.87 -9.09 10.17
CA PHE A 161 19.22 -8.86 10.70
C PHE A 161 19.47 -9.59 12.04
N VAL A 162 18.51 -9.60 12.96
CA VAL A 162 18.61 -10.31 14.24
C VAL A 162 18.70 -11.83 14.03
N PHE A 163 17.90 -12.40 13.13
CA PHE A 163 17.96 -13.82 12.80
C PHE A 163 19.24 -14.20 12.05
N GLN A 164 19.84 -13.27 11.31
CA GLN A 164 21.14 -13.47 10.67
C GLN A 164 22.30 -13.46 11.67
N PHE A 165 22.13 -12.83 12.84
CA PHE A 165 23.15 -12.74 13.90
C PHE A 165 22.59 -13.01 15.32
N PRO A 166 22.12 -14.24 15.61
CA PRO A 166 21.39 -14.56 16.84
C PRO A 166 22.22 -14.49 18.14
N ALA A 167 23.50 -14.12 18.08
CA ALA A 167 24.43 -14.17 19.22
C ALA A 167 24.96 -12.81 19.70
N VAL A 168 24.55 -11.67 19.11
CA VAL A 168 25.06 -10.35 19.54
C VAL A 168 23.99 -9.60 20.32
N SER A 169 23.93 -9.88 21.62
CA SER A 169 23.16 -9.08 22.57
C SER A 169 23.74 -7.67 22.68
N TYR A 170 22.92 -6.68 22.31
CA TYR A 170 23.12 -5.23 22.47
C TYR A 170 24.32 -4.59 21.73
N ILE A 171 24.02 -3.97 20.58
CA ILE A 171 24.68 -2.72 20.18
C ILE A 171 23.58 -1.71 19.84
N PRO A 172 23.24 -0.77 20.74
CA PRO A 172 22.39 0.36 20.37
C PRO A 172 23.25 1.38 19.62
N TYR A 173 22.74 1.86 18.49
CA TYR A 173 23.34 2.86 17.60
C TYR A 173 24.57 2.40 16.82
N LEU A 174 24.39 2.19 15.51
CA LEU A 174 25.12 2.85 14.42
C LEU A 174 24.75 2.19 13.08
N MET A 175 23.88 2.84 12.30
CA MET A 175 24.07 3.11 10.86
C MET A 175 22.88 3.91 10.30
N PRO A 176 23.11 4.89 9.41
CA PRO A 176 22.04 5.54 8.69
C PRO A 176 21.55 4.58 7.61
N LEU A 177 20.46 3.87 7.88
CA LEU A 177 19.80 3.01 6.91
C LEU A 177 19.17 3.88 5.83
N SER A 178 19.88 4.06 4.72
CA SER A 178 19.27 4.42 3.44
C SER A 178 18.59 3.17 2.87
N SER A 179 17.56 2.68 3.54
CA SER A 179 16.70 1.62 3.00
C SER A 179 15.78 2.28 1.97
N SER A 180 16.08 2.08 0.69
CA SER A 180 15.14 2.39 -0.40
C SER A 180 14.08 1.30 -0.39
N VAL A 181 12.91 1.60 0.17
CA VAL A 181 11.82 0.66 0.33
C VAL A 181 10.84 0.85 -0.83
N ARG A 182 10.52 -0.25 -1.53
CA ARG A 182 9.70 -0.23 -2.75
C ARG A 182 8.25 -0.60 -2.45
N PHE A 183 7.37 0.33 -2.78
CA PHE A 183 5.93 0.29 -2.54
C PHE A 183 5.16 0.20 -3.85
N LYS A 184 4.13 -0.64 -3.91
CA LYS A 184 3.39 -0.83 -5.16
C LYS A 184 1.89 -0.87 -4.90
N PHE A 185 1.17 0.10 -5.46
CA PHE A 185 -0.28 0.10 -5.42
C PHE A 185 -0.78 -0.77 -6.57
N GLN A 186 -1.58 -1.80 -6.29
CA GLN A 186 -2.13 -2.65 -7.34
C GLN A 186 -3.59 -2.99 -7.08
N THR A 187 -4.50 -2.44 -7.91
CA THR A 187 -5.93 -2.76 -7.82
C THR A 187 -6.72 -2.47 -9.10
N GLY A 188 -7.68 -3.34 -9.38
CA GLY A 188 -9.06 -3.21 -9.92
C GLY A 188 -9.51 -2.20 -10.98
#